data_AF-A0A4R5MJQ0-F1
#
_entry.id   AF-A0A4R5MJQ0-F1
#
_cell.length_a   1.000
_cell.length_b   1.000
_cell.length_c   1.000
_cell.angle_alpha   90.00
_cell.angle_beta   90.00
_cell.angle_gamma   90.00
#
_symmetry.space_group_name_H-M   'P 1'
#
loop_
_entity.id
_entity.type
_entity.pdbx_description
1 polymer ?
#
loop_
_entity_poly.entity_id
_entity_poly.type
_entity_poly.pdbx_seq_one_letter_code
_entity_poly.pdbx_strand_id
1 'polypeptide(L)'
;MDRKEQPRIWKEKEREKKLLESSMSENIRTSTLAKIQLNLPIFQVSKNEILNFEAPNSFEILQKIELKIIELAYKIKPTKVDCFGVEDEIIKTLSFPLKAVYFTYEFEGLLSLGDADKEFYYENNLEKSEKENYFNELISYYLAMQNPKMISLIEDGKKAKREKDFDKISDNIEKLESENDESKINYIRRNLEHFELK
;
A
#
# COMPACT_ATOMS: atom_id res chain seq x y z
N MET A 1 -12.61 -30.29 33.75
CA MET A 1 -12.56 -29.34 32.61
C MET A 1 -13.56 -29.80 31.59
N ASP A 2 -14.50 -28.92 31.26
CA ASP A 2 -15.55 -29.23 30.29
C ASP A 2 -14.92 -29.35 28.89
N ARG A 3 -15.29 -30.38 28.12
CA ARG A 3 -14.65 -30.69 26.82
C ARG A 3 -14.82 -29.58 25.77
N LYS A 4 -15.71 -28.61 26.03
CA LYS A 4 -15.94 -27.42 25.20
C LYS A 4 -15.11 -26.20 25.59
N GLU A 5 -14.40 -26.26 26.72
CA GLU A 5 -13.66 -25.13 27.30
C GLU A 5 -12.25 -25.01 26.69
N GLN A 6 -11.59 -26.14 26.44
CA GLN A 6 -10.26 -26.19 25.80
C GLN A 6 -10.24 -25.63 24.36
N PRO A 7 -11.20 -25.96 23.47
CA PRO A 7 -11.24 -25.37 22.13
C PRO A 7 -11.48 -23.86 22.13
N ARG A 8 -12.21 -23.34 23.12
CA ARG A 8 -12.46 -21.90 23.28
C ARG A 8 -11.19 -21.17 23.67
N ILE A 9 -10.47 -21.66 24.68
CA ILE A 9 -9.19 -21.10 25.13
C ILE A 9 -8.15 -21.13 23.99
N TRP A 10 -8.15 -22.18 23.16
CA TRP A 10 -7.23 -22.29 22.03
C TRP A 10 -7.52 -21.26 20.93
N LYS A 11 -8.80 -21.06 20.57
CA LYS A 11 -9.20 -20.00 19.63
C LYS A 11 -8.92 -18.59 20.15
N GLU A 12 -9.05 -18.39 21.47
CA GLU A 12 -8.78 -17.12 22.14
C GLU A 12 -7.28 -16.80 22.09
N LYS A 13 -6.41 -17.79 22.35
CA LYS A 13 -4.96 -17.67 22.18
C LYS A 13 -4.51 -17.48 20.74
N GLU A 14 -5.16 -18.12 19.77
CA GLU A 14 -4.88 -17.87 18.35
C GLU A 14 -5.27 -16.45 17.93
N ARG A 15 -6.41 -15.95 18.41
CA ARG A 15 -6.80 -14.55 18.18
C ARG A 15 -5.82 -13.57 18.81
N GLU A 16 -5.42 -13.83 20.05
CA GLU A 16 -4.46 -13.00 20.78
C GLU A 16 -3.09 -13.01 20.08
N LYS A 17 -2.64 -14.17 19.58
CA LYS A 17 -1.41 -14.28 18.78
C LYS A 17 -1.52 -13.51 17.46
N LYS A 18 -2.63 -13.64 16.73
CA LYS A 18 -2.88 -12.87 15.50
C LYS A 18 -2.95 -11.36 15.75
N LEU A 19 -3.54 -10.94 16.87
CA LEU A 19 -3.58 -9.55 17.32
C LEU A 19 -2.18 -9.03 17.70
N LEU A 20 -1.36 -9.85 18.35
CA LEU A 20 0.02 -9.50 18.66
C LEU A 20 0.87 -9.38 17.39
N GLU A 21 0.73 -10.34 16.46
CA GLU A 21 1.43 -10.36 15.18
C GLU A 21 1.05 -9.16 14.28
N SER A 22 -0.22 -8.74 14.32
CA SER A 22 -0.68 -7.52 13.63
C SER A 22 -0.24 -6.22 14.33
N SER A 23 -0.23 -6.18 15.68
CA SER A 23 0.28 -4.99 16.40
C SER A 23 1.80 -4.77 16.20
N MET A 24 2.54 -5.85 15.95
CA MET A 24 3.95 -5.81 15.59
C MET A 24 4.18 -5.23 14.19
N SER A 25 3.29 -5.50 13.23
CA SER A 25 3.38 -4.95 11.87
C SER A 25 3.00 -3.47 11.79
N GLU A 26 2.02 -3.01 12.59
CA GLU A 26 1.69 -1.58 12.74
C GLU A 26 2.87 -0.78 13.34
N ASN A 27 3.73 -1.41 14.15
CA ASN A 27 4.93 -0.78 14.71
C ASN A 27 6.06 -0.60 13.67
N ILE A 28 6.10 -1.42 12.61
CA ILE A 28 7.18 -1.35 11.60
C ILE A 28 7.16 -0.01 10.88
N ARG A 29 5.99 0.45 10.38
CA ARG A 29 5.90 1.72 9.64
C ARG A 29 6.34 2.89 10.51
N THR A 30 5.66 3.12 11.63
CA THR A 30 5.90 4.28 12.51
C THR A 30 7.34 4.34 13.02
N SER A 31 7.89 3.22 13.49
CA SER A 31 9.28 3.18 13.97
C SER A 31 10.30 3.37 12.86
N THR A 32 9.99 2.93 11.63
CA THR A 32 10.88 3.08 10.47
C THR A 32 10.87 4.50 9.93
N LEU A 33 9.70 5.15 9.86
CA LEU A 33 9.59 6.56 9.47
C LEU A 33 10.40 7.47 10.41
N ALA A 34 10.36 7.22 11.71
CA ALA A 34 11.20 7.92 12.67
C ALA A 34 12.71 7.71 12.41
N LYS A 35 13.13 6.50 12.05
CA LYS A 35 14.52 6.22 11.66
C LYS A 35 14.93 6.97 10.39
N ILE A 36 14.06 7.01 9.38
CA ILE A 36 14.30 7.78 8.13
C ILE A 36 14.51 9.26 8.46
N GLN A 37 13.62 9.86 9.27
CA GLN A 37 13.74 11.26 9.69
C GLN A 37 15.05 11.53 10.44
N LEU A 38 15.51 10.59 11.25
CA LEU A 38 16.78 10.66 11.99
C LEU A 38 18.00 10.30 11.14
N ASN A 39 17.81 10.02 9.85
CA ASN A 39 18.85 9.55 8.93
C ASN A 39 19.60 8.30 9.46
N LEU A 40 18.87 7.41 10.14
CA LEU A 40 19.36 6.14 10.65
C LEU A 40 19.10 5.02 9.63
N PRO A 41 19.99 4.02 9.55
CA PRO A 41 19.76 2.87 8.69
C PRO A 41 18.45 2.15 9.05
N ILE A 42 17.64 1.89 8.03
CA ILE A 42 16.49 0.97 8.12
C ILE A 42 16.92 -0.43 7.68
N PHE A 43 15.99 -1.40 7.67
CA PHE A 43 16.26 -2.76 7.17
C PHE A 43 16.79 -2.74 5.73
N GLN A 44 17.38 -3.84 5.26
CA GLN A 44 17.72 -4.01 3.84
C GLN A 44 16.60 -4.81 3.15
N VAL A 45 16.40 -4.56 1.86
CA VAL A 45 15.57 -5.39 0.99
C VAL A 45 16.48 -5.92 -0.11
N SER A 46 16.86 -7.18 -0.01
CA SER A 46 17.76 -7.82 -0.98
C SER A 46 17.00 -8.33 -2.20
N LYS A 47 17.71 -8.44 -3.32
CA LYS A 47 17.19 -9.05 -4.55
C LYS A 47 16.68 -10.48 -4.32
N ASN A 48 17.38 -11.24 -3.48
CA ASN A 48 16.98 -12.60 -3.14
C ASN A 48 15.69 -12.64 -2.33
N GLU A 49 15.45 -11.67 -1.44
CA GLU A 49 14.18 -11.55 -0.73
C GLU A 49 13.02 -11.26 -1.68
N ILE A 50 13.20 -10.35 -2.65
CA ILE A 50 12.15 -10.03 -3.65
C ILE A 50 11.87 -11.21 -4.59
N LEU A 51 12.93 -11.88 -5.06
CA LEU A 51 12.80 -13.01 -5.99
C LEU A 51 12.16 -14.24 -5.33
N ASN A 52 12.60 -14.58 -4.12
CA ASN A 52 12.17 -15.80 -3.42
C ASN A 52 10.96 -15.57 -2.50
N PHE A 53 10.30 -14.43 -2.60
CA PHE A 53 9.14 -14.12 -1.77
C PHE A 53 7.97 -15.08 -2.05
N GLU A 54 7.47 -15.77 -1.02
CA GLU A 54 6.28 -16.63 -1.10
C GLU A 54 5.05 -15.92 -0.53
N ALA A 55 3.87 -16.24 -1.08
CA ALA A 55 2.62 -15.49 -0.93
C ALA A 55 2.07 -15.20 0.48
N PRO A 56 2.31 -15.97 1.57
CA PRO A 56 1.55 -15.72 2.81
C PRO A 56 1.90 -14.42 3.55
N ASN A 57 2.96 -13.68 3.16
CA ASN A 57 3.39 -12.45 3.85
C ASN A 57 3.51 -11.22 2.92
N SER A 58 2.85 -11.19 1.75
CA SER A 58 3.04 -10.15 0.71
C SER A 58 2.98 -8.71 1.24
N PHE A 59 2.11 -8.48 2.22
CA PHE A 59 2.00 -7.23 2.94
C PHE A 59 3.33 -6.74 3.54
N GLU A 60 4.09 -7.61 4.23
CA GLU A 60 5.32 -7.22 4.93
C GLU A 60 6.41 -6.78 3.95
N ILE A 61 6.60 -7.51 2.85
CA ILE A 61 7.63 -7.15 1.86
C ILE A 61 7.25 -5.88 1.10
N LEU A 62 5.97 -5.70 0.76
CA LEU A 62 5.50 -4.51 0.08
C LEU A 62 5.64 -3.27 0.98
N GLN A 63 5.28 -3.39 2.26
CA GLN A 63 5.51 -2.32 3.25
C GLN A 63 7.00 -1.99 3.38
N LYS A 64 7.89 -3.00 3.42
CA LYS A 64 9.34 -2.77 3.45
C LYS A 64 9.83 -2.03 2.21
N ILE A 65 9.35 -2.42 1.02
CA ILE A 65 9.71 -1.77 -0.24
C ILE A 65 9.21 -0.33 -0.26
N GLU A 66 7.99 -0.08 0.19
CA GLU A 66 7.39 1.26 0.26
C GLU A 66 8.16 2.17 1.22
N LEU A 67 8.50 1.70 2.43
CA LEU A 67 9.39 2.42 3.36
C LEU A 67 10.78 2.70 2.78
N LYS A 68 11.30 1.81 1.92
CA LYS A 68 12.56 2.03 1.21
C LYS A 68 12.46 3.10 0.12
N ILE A 69 11.32 3.19 -0.56
CA ILE A 69 11.02 4.26 -1.51
C ILE A 69 10.98 5.61 -0.78
N ILE A 70 10.34 5.67 0.39
CA ILE A 70 10.32 6.85 1.27
C ILE A 70 11.74 7.23 1.70
N GLU A 71 12.56 6.26 2.14
CA GLU A 71 13.96 6.51 2.51
C GLU A 71 14.75 7.13 1.34
N LEU A 72 14.59 6.60 0.13
CA LEU A 72 15.25 7.11 -1.07
C LEU A 72 14.83 8.55 -1.37
N ALA A 73 13.53 8.84 -1.36
CA ALA A 73 13.01 10.18 -1.59
C ALA A 73 13.53 11.18 -0.54
N TYR A 74 13.54 10.77 0.74
CA TYR A 74 14.11 11.57 1.83
C TYR A 74 15.61 11.86 1.62
N LYS A 75 16.40 10.88 1.15
CA LYS A 75 17.83 11.08 0.84
C LYS A 75 18.06 12.07 -0.31
N ILE A 76 17.17 12.10 -1.31
CA ILE A 76 17.24 13.06 -2.43
C ILE A 76 16.95 14.48 -1.94
N LYS A 77 15.91 14.65 -1.13
CA LYS A 77 15.51 15.94 -0.56
C LYS A 77 15.00 15.74 0.86
N PRO A 78 15.84 15.97 1.89
CA PRO A 78 15.41 15.85 3.27
C PRO A 78 14.27 16.82 3.57
N THR A 79 13.13 16.29 4.01
CA THR A 79 11.93 17.07 4.34
C THR A 79 11.34 16.56 5.67
N LYS A 80 10.22 17.15 6.11
CA LYS A 80 9.46 16.58 7.22
C LYS A 80 8.84 15.25 6.78
N VAL A 81 9.03 14.22 7.60
CA VAL A 81 8.37 12.92 7.50
C VAL A 81 7.21 12.90 8.49
N ASP A 82 6.01 12.56 8.03
CA ASP A 82 4.84 12.34 8.88
C ASP A 82 4.41 10.87 8.86
N CYS A 83 3.19 10.54 9.32
CA CYS A 83 2.69 9.18 9.32
C CYS A 83 2.42 8.60 7.92
N PHE A 84 2.28 9.45 6.91
CA PHE A 84 2.09 9.08 5.50
C PHE A 84 3.41 8.95 4.76
N GLY A 85 4.46 9.66 5.18
CA GLY A 85 5.80 9.51 4.61
C GLY A 85 6.43 10.87 4.33
N VAL A 86 6.96 11.04 3.12
CA VAL A 86 7.46 12.33 2.60
C VAL A 86 6.46 12.94 1.63
N GLU A 87 6.59 14.23 1.34
CA GLU A 87 5.80 14.93 0.32
C GLU A 87 5.79 14.18 -1.04
N ASP A 88 4.60 13.96 -1.59
CA ASP A 88 4.39 13.26 -2.86
C ASP A 88 5.18 13.87 -4.02
N GLU A 89 5.42 15.17 -4.02
CA GLU A 89 6.22 15.88 -5.02
C GLU A 89 7.65 15.32 -5.10
N ILE A 90 8.20 14.87 -3.97
CA ILE A 90 9.54 14.28 -3.92
C ILE A 90 9.50 12.87 -4.49
N ILE A 91 8.48 12.08 -4.13
CA ILE A 91 8.26 10.74 -4.70
C ILE A 91 8.09 10.84 -6.23
N LYS A 92 7.41 11.87 -6.73
CA LYS A 92 7.21 12.12 -8.17
C LYS A 92 8.51 12.33 -8.96
N THR A 93 9.62 12.65 -8.28
CA THR A 93 10.96 12.74 -8.90
C THR A 93 11.63 11.38 -9.13
N LEU A 94 11.12 10.31 -8.51
CA LEU A 94 11.67 8.96 -8.64
C LEU A 94 11.31 8.32 -10.00
N SER A 95 11.97 7.19 -10.29
CA SER A 95 11.70 6.42 -11.51
C SER A 95 10.25 5.91 -11.53
N PHE A 96 9.72 5.72 -12.75
CA PHE A 96 8.35 5.27 -12.94
C PHE A 96 8.00 4.00 -12.14
N PRO A 97 8.84 2.95 -12.07
CA PRO A 97 8.51 1.76 -11.27
C PRO A 97 8.37 2.02 -9.78
N LEU A 98 9.19 2.90 -9.21
CA LEU A 98 9.12 3.25 -7.78
C LEU A 98 7.83 4.02 -7.48
N LYS A 99 7.51 5.01 -8.33
CA LYS A 99 6.26 5.76 -8.24
C LYS A 99 5.04 4.85 -8.36
N ALA A 100 5.06 3.94 -9.32
CA ALA A 100 3.98 3.00 -9.56
C ALA A 100 3.70 2.16 -8.31
N VAL A 101 4.72 1.61 -7.66
CA VAL A 101 4.54 0.82 -6.43
C VAL A 101 4.08 1.66 -5.25
N TYR A 102 4.65 2.85 -5.05
CA TYR A 102 4.27 3.72 -3.94
C TYR A 102 2.81 4.19 -4.05
N PHE A 103 2.45 4.81 -5.17
CA PHE A 103 1.13 5.42 -5.32
C PHE A 103 0.00 4.39 -5.38
N THR A 104 0.23 3.19 -5.94
CA THR A 104 -0.79 2.13 -5.88
C THR A 104 -0.91 1.52 -4.49
N TYR A 105 0.19 1.38 -3.74
CA TYR A 105 0.15 0.92 -2.35
C TYR A 105 -0.63 1.89 -1.45
N GLU A 106 -0.34 3.19 -1.54
CA GLU A 106 -1.06 4.23 -0.78
C GLU A 106 -2.55 4.28 -1.16
N PHE A 107 -2.86 4.27 -2.46
CA PHE A 107 -4.25 4.28 -2.94
C PHE A 107 -5.04 3.06 -2.44
N GLU A 108 -4.47 1.86 -2.52
CA GLU A 108 -5.11 0.63 -2.02
C GLU A 108 -5.28 0.64 -0.50
N GLY A 109 -4.32 1.22 0.23
CA GLY A 109 -4.40 1.43 1.67
C GLY A 109 -5.57 2.34 2.06
N LEU A 110 -5.72 3.48 1.39
CA LEU A 110 -6.82 4.41 1.61
C LEU A 110 -8.19 3.75 1.38
N LEU A 111 -8.35 3.02 0.28
CA LEU A 111 -9.60 2.33 -0.01
C LEU A 111 -9.89 1.23 1.03
N SER A 112 -8.87 0.51 1.49
CA SER A 112 -9.01 -0.54 2.50
C SER A 112 -9.42 -0.01 3.88
N LEU A 113 -9.12 1.26 4.19
CA LEU A 113 -9.58 1.93 5.41
C LEU A 113 -11.06 2.38 5.34
N GLY A 114 -11.73 2.17 4.20
CA GLY A 114 -13.10 2.60 3.96
C GLY A 114 -13.21 4.05 3.48
N ASP A 115 -12.09 4.71 3.18
CA ASP A 115 -12.04 6.11 2.74
C ASP A 115 -12.32 6.27 1.22
N ALA A 116 -13.03 5.32 0.62
CA ALA A 116 -13.42 5.37 -0.79
C ALA A 116 -14.29 6.59 -1.11
N ASP A 117 -15.15 7.01 -0.18
CA ASP A 117 -15.93 8.24 -0.34
C ASP A 117 -15.01 9.46 -0.43
N LYS A 118 -14.04 9.60 0.48
CA LYS A 118 -13.08 10.72 0.47
C LYS A 118 -12.20 10.73 -0.77
N GLU A 119 -11.87 9.56 -1.29
CA GLU A 119 -10.97 9.45 -2.44
C GLU A 119 -11.67 9.83 -3.76
N PHE A 120 -12.97 9.56 -3.88
CA PHE A 120 -13.75 9.77 -5.11
C PHE A 120 -14.77 10.91 -5.04
N TYR A 121 -15.05 11.46 -3.86
CA TYR A 121 -15.94 12.60 -3.67
C TYR A 121 -15.22 13.92 -3.92
N TYR A 122 -15.89 14.83 -4.63
CA TYR A 122 -15.40 16.17 -4.91
C TYR A 122 -16.51 17.18 -4.69
N GLU A 123 -16.20 18.31 -4.06
CA GLU A 123 -17.15 19.38 -3.79
C GLU A 123 -17.40 20.25 -5.03
N ASN A 124 -16.42 20.32 -5.95
CA ASN A 124 -16.48 21.19 -7.12
C ASN A 124 -15.76 20.63 -8.37
N ASN A 125 -15.97 21.28 -9.51
CA ASN A 125 -15.42 20.84 -10.80
C ASN A 125 -13.91 21.05 -10.95
N LEU A 126 -13.32 22.01 -10.22
CA LEU A 126 -11.88 22.27 -10.28
C LEU A 126 -11.12 21.12 -9.59
N GLU A 127 -11.54 20.78 -8.38
CA GLU A 127 -11.04 19.65 -7.60
C GLU A 127 -11.16 18.34 -8.40
N LYS A 128 -12.32 18.14 -9.04
CA LYS A 128 -12.55 16.99 -9.92
C LYS A 128 -11.53 16.92 -11.06
N SER A 129 -11.20 18.04 -11.69
CA SER A 129 -10.22 18.08 -12.79
C SER A 129 -8.79 17.82 -12.31
N GLU A 130 -8.42 18.27 -11.12
CA GLU A 130 -7.10 18.01 -10.53
C GLU A 130 -6.95 16.52 -10.18
N LYS A 131 -7.99 15.94 -9.58
CA LYS A 131 -8.07 14.51 -9.26
C LYS A 131 -8.15 13.61 -10.48
N GLU A 132 -8.66 14.08 -11.61
CA GLU A 132 -8.67 13.33 -12.85
C GLU A 132 -7.25 13.05 -13.35
N ASN A 133 -6.32 13.99 -13.20
CA ASN A 133 -4.90 13.76 -13.50
C ASN A 133 -4.29 12.69 -12.58
N TYR A 134 -4.59 12.75 -11.28
CA TYR A 134 -4.17 11.74 -10.31
C TYR A 134 -4.66 10.35 -10.68
N PHE A 135 -5.94 10.19 -11.03
CA PHE A 135 -6.46 8.88 -11.46
C PHE A 135 -5.89 8.42 -12.79
N ASN A 136 -5.64 9.32 -13.74
CA ASN A 136 -5.00 8.95 -15.00
C ASN A 136 -3.57 8.42 -14.75
N GLU A 137 -2.86 9.00 -13.78
CA GLU A 137 -1.55 8.53 -13.34
C GLU A 137 -1.67 7.13 -12.70
N LEU A 138 -2.59 6.94 -11.75
CA LEU A 138 -2.86 5.63 -11.15
C LEU A 138 -3.24 4.56 -12.18
N ILE A 139 -4.10 4.88 -13.15
CA ILE A 139 -4.47 3.97 -14.23
C ILE A 139 -3.23 3.57 -15.03
N SER A 140 -2.32 4.51 -15.32
CA SER A 140 -1.07 4.19 -16.01
C SER A 140 -0.18 3.22 -15.21
N TYR A 141 -0.16 3.35 -13.87
CA TYR A 141 0.55 2.45 -12.97
C TYR A 141 -0.08 1.05 -12.98
N TYR A 142 -1.40 0.96 -12.85
CA TYR A 142 -2.11 -0.33 -12.90
C TYR A 142 -2.04 -1.01 -14.27
N LEU A 143 -2.00 -0.25 -15.37
CA LEU A 143 -1.73 -0.78 -16.70
C LEU A 143 -0.33 -1.42 -16.77
N ALA A 144 0.69 -0.75 -16.24
CA ALA A 144 2.05 -1.28 -16.19
C ALA A 144 2.15 -2.54 -15.31
N MET A 145 1.37 -2.61 -14.23
CA MET A 145 1.27 -3.80 -13.37
C MET A 145 0.42 -4.92 -13.98
N GLN A 146 -0.30 -4.66 -15.07
CA GLN A 146 -1.27 -5.58 -15.69
C GLN A 146 -2.43 -5.94 -14.75
N ASN A 147 -2.93 -4.95 -14.00
CA ASN A 147 -4.05 -5.12 -13.06
C ASN A 147 -5.32 -4.41 -13.58
N PRO A 148 -6.09 -5.04 -14.51
CA PRO A 148 -7.29 -4.43 -15.07
C PRO A 148 -8.44 -4.29 -14.06
N LYS A 149 -8.44 -5.07 -12.98
CA LYS A 149 -9.49 -5.01 -11.96
C LYS A 149 -9.43 -3.71 -11.18
N MET A 150 -8.22 -3.26 -10.81
CA MET A 150 -8.03 -1.96 -10.16
C MET A 150 -8.38 -0.79 -11.07
N ILE A 151 -8.10 -0.90 -12.38
CA ILE A 151 -8.55 0.11 -13.36
C ILE A 151 -10.08 0.19 -13.38
N SER A 152 -10.77 -0.96 -13.44
CA SER A 152 -12.23 -1.00 -13.40
C SER A 152 -12.77 -0.41 -12.09
N LEU A 153 -12.11 -0.68 -10.96
CA LEU A 153 -12.50 -0.17 -9.65
C LEU A 153 -12.39 1.36 -9.58
N ILE A 154 -11.32 1.95 -10.15
CA ILE A 154 -11.19 3.41 -10.29
C ILE A 154 -12.33 3.98 -11.14
N GLU A 155 -12.64 3.34 -12.27
CA GLU A 155 -13.72 3.79 -13.16
C GLU A 155 -15.11 3.66 -12.53
N ASP A 156 -15.33 2.67 -11.67
CA ASP A 156 -16.55 2.53 -10.88
C ASP A 156 -16.61 3.61 -9.78
N GLY A 157 -15.50 3.91 -9.11
CA GLY A 157 -15.39 4.99 -8.12
C GLY A 157 -15.69 6.36 -8.69
N LYS A 158 -15.16 6.69 -9.87
CA LYS A 158 -15.49 7.94 -10.58
C LYS A 158 -16.98 8.10 -10.90
N LYS A 159 -17.74 7.00 -10.95
CA LYS A 159 -19.19 6.98 -11.26
C LYS A 159 -20.07 6.84 -10.01
N ALA A 160 -19.48 6.54 -8.85
CA ALA A 160 -20.19 6.38 -7.60
C ALA A 160 -20.85 7.71 -7.19
N LYS A 161 -22.07 7.63 -6.65
CA LYS A 161 -22.86 8.81 -6.24
C LYS A 161 -23.52 8.67 -4.89
N ARG A 162 -23.53 7.47 -4.32
CA ARG A 162 -24.23 7.13 -3.08
C ARG A 162 -23.26 6.38 -2.18
N GLU A 163 -23.44 6.52 -0.88
CA GLU A 163 -22.68 5.82 0.16
C GLU A 163 -22.51 4.32 -0.14
N LYS A 164 -23.60 3.61 -0.43
CA LYS A 164 -23.57 2.19 -0.81
C LYS A 164 -22.73 1.84 -2.05
N ASP A 165 -22.51 2.81 -2.95
CA ASP A 165 -21.67 2.60 -4.13
C ASP A 165 -20.18 2.63 -3.69
N PHE A 166 -19.83 3.45 -2.69
CA PHE A 166 -18.50 3.49 -2.05
C PHE A 166 -18.26 2.29 -1.13
N ASP A 167 -19.25 1.86 -0.35
CA ASP A 167 -19.14 0.63 0.45
C ASP A 167 -18.78 -0.59 -0.42
N LYS A 168 -19.40 -0.67 -1.60
CA LYS A 168 -19.12 -1.74 -2.57
C LYS A 168 -17.68 -1.67 -3.09
N ILE A 169 -17.09 -0.49 -3.20
CA ILE A 169 -15.68 -0.34 -3.60
C ILE A 169 -14.77 -0.86 -2.50
N SER A 170 -15.05 -0.50 -1.24
CA SER A 170 -14.33 -1.02 -0.07
C SER A 170 -14.45 -2.55 0.05
N ASP A 171 -15.64 -3.11 -0.15
CA ASP A 171 -15.85 -4.57 -0.17
C ASP A 171 -15.11 -5.27 -1.32
N ASN A 172 -14.91 -4.58 -2.43
CA ASN A 172 -14.19 -5.12 -3.58
C ASN A 172 -12.68 -5.06 -3.38
N ILE A 173 -12.14 -4.01 -2.75
CA ILE A 173 -10.70 -3.91 -2.53
C ILE A 173 -10.20 -5.01 -1.59
N GLU A 174 -10.95 -5.32 -0.52
CA GLU A 174 -10.61 -6.41 0.41
C GLU A 174 -10.52 -7.76 -0.32
N LYS A 175 -11.43 -8.02 -1.26
CA LYS A 175 -11.44 -9.27 -2.05
C LYS A 175 -10.30 -9.33 -3.07
N LEU A 176 -9.74 -8.19 -3.47
CA LEU A 176 -8.68 -8.08 -4.44
C LEU A 176 -7.29 -8.00 -3.82
N GLU A 177 -7.17 -7.83 -2.50
CA GLU A 177 -5.91 -7.59 -1.79
C GLU A 177 -4.79 -8.56 -2.21
N SER A 178 -5.05 -9.88 -2.13
CA SER A 178 -4.04 -10.89 -2.50
C SER A 178 -3.62 -10.83 -3.97
N GLU A 179 -4.55 -10.53 -4.88
CA GLU A 179 -4.28 -10.43 -6.32
C GLU A 179 -3.54 -9.12 -6.67
N ASN A 180 -3.87 -8.03 -5.98
CA ASN A 180 -3.18 -6.76 -6.12
C ASN A 180 -1.73 -6.88 -5.65
N ASP A 181 -1.52 -7.53 -4.51
CA ASP A 181 -0.20 -7.81 -3.96
C ASP A 181 0.63 -8.69 -4.89
N GLU A 182 0.05 -9.78 -5.42
CA GLU A 182 0.71 -10.62 -6.42
C GLU A 182 1.10 -9.81 -7.67
N SER A 183 0.19 -8.98 -8.17
CA SER A 183 0.42 -8.13 -9.34
C SER A 183 1.57 -7.14 -9.11
N LYS A 184 1.59 -6.49 -7.93
CA LYS A 184 2.68 -5.59 -7.49
C LYS A 184 4.00 -6.33 -7.38
N ILE A 185 4.05 -7.47 -6.70
CA ILE A 185 5.28 -8.26 -6.53
C ILE A 185 5.82 -8.71 -7.90
N ASN A 186 4.96 -9.18 -8.79
CA ASN A 186 5.35 -9.56 -10.15
C ASN A 186 5.84 -8.35 -10.96
N TYR A 187 5.26 -7.17 -10.75
CA TYR A 187 5.77 -5.94 -11.34
C TYR A 187 7.16 -5.56 -10.81
N ILE A 188 7.38 -5.61 -9.49
CA ILE A 188 8.68 -5.35 -8.84
C ILE A 188 9.74 -6.33 -9.38
N ARG A 189 9.41 -7.63 -9.46
CA ARG A 189 10.30 -8.67 -10.00
C ARG A 189 10.77 -8.39 -11.43
N ARG A 190 9.89 -7.82 -12.26
CA ARG A 190 10.21 -7.45 -13.66
C ARG A 190 11.07 -6.20 -13.80
N ASN A 191 11.14 -5.37 -12.76
CA ASN A 191 11.83 -4.07 -12.75
C ASN A 191 12.87 -3.99 -11.61
N LEU A 192 13.45 -5.13 -11.23
CA LEU A 192 14.28 -5.30 -10.03
C LEU A 192 15.42 -4.28 -9.90
N GLU A 193 16.02 -3.89 -11.01
CA GLU A 193 17.09 -2.90 -11.08
C GLU A 193 16.72 -1.54 -10.48
N HIS A 194 15.44 -1.18 -10.51
CA HIS A 194 14.93 0.04 -9.90
C HIS A 194 14.75 -0.09 -8.38
N PHE A 195 14.59 -1.31 -7.88
CA PHE A 195 14.37 -1.62 -6.47
C PHE A 195 15.66 -2.07 -5.75
N GLU A 196 16.83 -1.93 -6.39
CA GLU A 196 18.14 -2.04 -5.73
C GLU A 196 18.42 -0.80 -4.86
N LEU A 197 17.57 -0.60 -3.86
CA LEU A 197 17.57 0.55 -2.95
C LEU A 197 18.68 0.38 -1.90
N LYS A 198 19.91 0.78 -2.26
CA LYS A 198 21.11 0.75 -1.40
C LYS A 198 21.09 1.80 -0.29
#